data_AF-A0A150UYD0-F1
#
_entry.id   AF-A0A150UYD0-F1
#
_cell.length_a   1.000
_cell.length_b   1.000
_cell.length_c   1.000
_cell.angle_alpha   90.00
_cell.angle_beta   90.00
_cell.angle_gamma   90.00
#
_symmetry.space_group_name_H-M   'P 1'
#
loop_
_entity.id
_entity.type
_entity.pdbx_description
1 polymer ?
#
loop_
_entity_poly.entity_id
_entity_poly.type
_entity_poly.pdbx_seq_one_letter_code
_entity_poly.pdbx_strand_id
1 'polypeptide(L)'
;MLLLSHRTVLRRRLLNLAIPHLQANFRHANYLKKHVSEAEDPRLHLIHDEFATIRSSYEVPKHPIVLAHGVLGFDELRLAGPNLPAIQYWYGIAEALRAKGCEVITASVPPSGSIERRAEKLAEGIERLGRGKSVNIVAGLDARYMISRLQPSKVRVLSLTTIATPHRGSSFADYIFKRIGPMNVPKIYKALNYMNFETEAFSQLTTDYMAKSFNPRTPDVDSVRYYSYGASLNPGLLSIFRKSHKIIETVEGANDGLVSVESSRWGQYKGTLENVSHLDLINWTNRLRWYMWALTGRKRNFNAIAFYLDIADMLAKERL
;
A
#
# COMPACT_ATOMS: atom_id res chain seq x y z
N MET A 1 7.53 70.07 33.91
CA MET A 1 7.60 68.81 34.68
C MET A 1 6.38 67.96 34.31
N LEU A 2 6.42 67.26 33.17
CA LEU A 2 5.33 66.38 32.70
C LEU A 2 5.87 65.49 31.57
N LEU A 3 6.54 64.41 31.96
CA LEU A 3 7.06 63.38 31.03
C LEU A 3 7.36 62.14 31.89
N LEU A 4 6.35 61.34 32.25
CA LEU A 4 6.52 60.01 32.86
C LEU A 4 5.17 59.29 33.02
N SER A 5 4.56 58.83 31.91
CA SER A 5 3.53 57.75 32.01
C SER A 5 3.41 56.83 30.80
N HIS A 6 4.15 57.05 29.71
CA HIS A 6 4.01 56.22 28.49
C HIS A 6 4.96 55.02 28.35
N ARG A 7 5.85 54.75 29.32
CA ARG A 7 6.86 53.66 29.18
C ARG A 7 6.45 52.29 29.73
N THR A 8 5.38 52.18 30.52
CA THR A 8 5.04 50.92 31.21
C THR A 8 4.08 50.02 30.40
N VAL A 9 3.26 50.58 29.51
CA VAL A 9 2.30 49.81 28.70
C VAL A 9 2.97 49.14 27.49
N LEU A 10 4.02 49.73 26.93
CA LEU A 10 4.73 49.17 25.77
C LEU A 10 5.54 47.91 26.11
N ARG A 11 6.12 47.83 27.32
CA ARG A 11 6.91 46.65 27.75
C ARG A 11 6.06 45.39 27.97
N ARG A 12 4.82 45.53 28.44
CA ARG A 12 3.88 44.40 28.60
C ARG A 12 3.35 43.86 27.27
N ARG A 13 3.19 44.70 26.25
CA ARG A 13 2.79 44.26 24.90
C ARG A 13 3.90 43.50 24.16
N LEU A 14 5.17 43.89 24.34
CA LEU A 14 6.30 43.22 23.69
C LEU A 14 6.59 41.83 24.31
N LEU A 15 6.39 41.66 25.62
CA LEU A 15 6.52 40.36 26.29
C LEU A 15 5.45 39.36 25.85
N ASN A 16 4.21 39.81 25.59
CA ASN A 16 3.13 38.92 25.11
C ASN A 16 3.23 38.54 23.62
N LEU A 17 3.99 39.30 22.82
CA LEU A 17 4.26 38.97 21.41
C LEU A 17 5.44 38.00 21.23
N ALA A 18 6.34 37.88 22.20
CA ALA A 18 7.49 36.98 22.13
C ALA A 18 7.18 35.53 22.53
N ILE A 19 6.16 35.31 23.38
CA ILE A 19 5.79 33.98 23.89
C ILE A 19 5.27 33.02 22.79
N PRO A 20 4.43 33.44 21.83
CA PRO A 20 3.98 32.56 20.74
C PRO A 20 5.12 32.14 19.81
N HIS A 21 6.07 33.03 19.53
CA HIS A 21 7.22 32.73 18.68
C HIS A 21 8.21 31.77 19.35
N LEU A 22 8.45 31.92 20.67
CA LEU A 22 9.23 30.97 21.44
C LEU A 22 8.55 29.60 21.53
N GLN A 23 7.23 29.54 21.77
CA GLN A 23 6.48 28.28 21.77
C GLN A 23 6.43 27.62 20.38
N ALA A 24 6.31 28.39 19.31
CA ALA A 24 6.36 27.90 17.94
C ALA A 24 7.75 27.33 17.61
N ASN A 25 8.82 28.01 18.02
CA ASN A 25 10.20 27.54 17.84
C ASN A 25 10.50 26.29 18.68
N PHE A 26 9.97 26.18 19.90
CA PHE A 26 10.08 24.96 20.71
C PHE A 26 9.29 23.79 20.12
N ARG A 27 8.08 24.04 19.59
CA ARG A 27 7.29 23.02 18.89
C ARG A 27 7.94 22.59 17.58
N HIS A 28 8.54 23.53 16.84
CA HIS A 28 9.26 23.25 15.61
C HIS A 28 10.58 22.51 15.88
N ALA A 29 11.30 22.88 16.94
CA ALA A 29 12.49 22.17 17.40
C ALA A 29 12.14 20.75 17.87
N ASN A 30 11.04 20.55 18.62
CA ASN A 30 10.59 19.21 19.01
C ASN A 30 10.04 18.40 17.83
N TYR A 31 9.40 19.05 16.85
CA TYR A 31 8.98 18.43 15.59
C TYR A 31 10.20 17.94 14.80
N LEU A 32 11.21 18.79 14.61
CA LEU A 32 12.48 18.44 13.97
C LEU A 32 13.23 17.37 14.77
N LYS A 33 13.28 17.45 16.10
CA LYS A 33 13.95 16.45 16.95
C LYS A 33 13.25 15.09 16.89
N LYS A 34 11.92 15.07 16.80
CA LYS A 34 11.12 13.86 16.58
C LYS A 34 11.36 13.26 15.18
N HIS A 35 11.42 14.09 14.14
CA HIS A 35 11.64 13.62 12.76
C HIS A 35 13.10 13.19 12.52
N VAL A 36 14.07 13.84 13.18
CA VAL A 36 15.47 13.41 13.18
C VAL A 36 15.65 12.09 13.95
N SER A 37 14.94 11.87 15.06
CA SER A 37 14.98 10.56 15.75
C SER A 37 14.22 9.45 15.02
N GLU A 38 13.21 9.78 14.20
CA GLU A 38 12.50 8.83 13.34
C GLU A 38 13.35 8.40 12.13
N ALA A 39 14.21 9.29 11.60
CA ALA A 39 15.13 8.97 10.51
C ALA A 39 16.26 7.98 10.89
N GLU A 40 16.52 7.80 12.20
CA GLU A 40 17.52 6.85 12.72
C GLU A 40 16.92 5.55 13.27
N ASP A 41 15.59 5.36 13.23
CA ASP A 41 14.98 4.08 13.62
C ASP A 41 15.17 3.07 12.47
N PRO A 42 15.95 1.98 12.65
CA PRO A 42 16.12 0.95 11.61
C PRO A 42 14.80 0.25 11.22
N ARG A 43 13.71 0.44 11.96
CA ARG A 43 12.36 -0.02 11.58
C ARG A 43 11.70 0.90 10.54
N LEU A 44 12.16 2.14 10.40
CA LEU A 44 11.66 3.15 9.47
C LEU A 44 12.62 3.28 8.27
N HIS A 45 12.98 2.17 7.63
CA HIS A 45 13.70 2.25 6.35
C HIS A 45 12.80 2.93 5.31
N LEU A 46 12.90 4.25 5.22
CA LEU A 46 12.18 5.11 4.32
C LEU A 46 12.88 5.10 2.97
N ILE A 47 12.13 4.74 1.94
CA ILE A 47 12.58 4.70 0.55
C ILE A 47 12.06 5.96 -0.12
N HIS A 48 12.96 6.93 -0.33
CA HIS A 48 12.61 8.26 -0.85
C HIS A 48 12.58 8.30 -2.38
N ASP A 49 13.66 7.87 -3.04
CA ASP A 49 13.82 7.98 -4.49
C ASP A 49 14.57 6.80 -5.14
N GLU A 50 14.84 5.73 -4.39
CA GLU A 50 15.54 4.53 -4.91
C GLU A 50 14.84 3.94 -6.14
N PHE A 51 13.51 4.07 -6.20
CA PHE A 51 12.69 3.61 -7.33
C PHE A 51 12.18 4.76 -8.18
N ALA A 52 12.80 5.95 -8.15
CA ALA A 52 12.42 7.06 -9.01
C ALA A 52 12.73 6.79 -10.50
N THR A 53 13.78 5.99 -10.77
CA THR A 53 14.28 5.69 -12.12
C THR A 53 14.55 4.22 -12.31
N ILE A 54 14.44 3.75 -13.56
CA ILE A 54 14.78 2.37 -13.93
C ILE A 54 16.31 2.29 -14.02
N ARG A 55 16.93 1.35 -13.29
CA ARG A 55 18.38 1.09 -13.32
C ARG A 55 18.82 0.50 -14.66
N SER A 56 20.12 0.61 -14.96
CA SER A 56 20.71 0.04 -16.17
C SER A 56 20.59 -1.49 -16.23
N SER A 57 20.72 -2.16 -15.08
CA SER A 57 20.69 -3.62 -14.95
C SER A 57 19.84 -4.08 -13.76
N TYR A 58 19.17 -5.21 -13.95
CA TYR A 58 18.46 -5.97 -12.93
C TYR A 58 18.78 -7.45 -13.14
N GLU A 59 19.02 -8.19 -12.07
CA GLU A 59 19.10 -9.65 -12.09
C GLU A 59 17.70 -10.27 -12.26
N VAL A 60 17.64 -11.43 -12.89
CA VAL A 60 16.38 -12.12 -13.21
C VAL A 60 16.24 -13.34 -12.29
N PRO A 61 15.11 -13.49 -11.58
CA PRO A 61 14.92 -14.63 -10.69
C PRO A 61 14.79 -15.92 -11.48
N LYS A 62 15.18 -17.03 -10.85
CA LYS A 62 15.16 -18.34 -11.50
C LYS A 62 13.75 -18.88 -11.65
N HIS A 63 12.86 -18.54 -10.71
CA HIS A 63 11.50 -19.05 -10.66
C HIS A 63 10.47 -17.99 -11.10
N PRO A 64 9.32 -18.41 -11.68
CA PRO A 64 8.29 -17.49 -12.13
C PRO A 64 7.78 -16.59 -11.02
N ILE A 65 7.50 -15.33 -11.39
CA ILE A 65 6.80 -14.37 -10.55
C ILE A 65 5.30 -14.46 -10.82
N VAL A 66 4.52 -14.74 -9.79
CA VAL A 66 3.06 -14.65 -9.81
C VAL A 66 2.64 -13.28 -9.32
N LEU A 67 1.89 -12.55 -10.14
CA LEU A 67 1.29 -11.28 -9.79
C LEU A 67 -0.22 -11.49 -9.59
N ALA A 68 -0.73 -11.21 -8.39
CA ALA A 68 -2.16 -11.27 -8.08
C ALA A 68 -2.65 -9.96 -7.45
N HIS A 69 -3.77 -9.45 -7.93
CA HIS A 69 -4.28 -8.14 -7.52
C HIS A 69 -5.01 -8.20 -6.17
N GLY A 70 -5.14 -7.05 -5.49
CA GLY A 70 -5.84 -6.94 -4.21
C GLY A 70 -7.37 -6.95 -4.32
N VAL A 71 -8.04 -6.73 -3.18
CA VAL A 71 -9.49 -6.48 -3.11
C VAL A 71 -9.78 -5.17 -3.87
N LEU A 72 -10.82 -5.18 -4.70
CA LEU A 72 -11.16 -4.15 -5.70
C LEU A 72 -10.20 -4.03 -6.90
N GLY A 73 -9.21 -4.92 -7.02
CA GLY A 73 -8.46 -5.07 -8.26
C GLY A 73 -9.31 -5.74 -9.35
N PHE A 74 -9.08 -5.36 -10.61
CA PHE A 74 -9.72 -5.91 -11.81
C PHE A 74 -8.60 -6.41 -12.72
N ASP A 75 -8.73 -7.54 -13.41
CA ASP A 75 -7.69 -7.94 -14.38
C ASP A 75 -7.63 -6.97 -15.55
N GLU A 76 -8.81 -6.58 -16.03
CA GLU A 76 -8.99 -5.84 -17.25
C GLU A 76 -10.25 -4.95 -17.13
N LEU A 77 -10.07 -3.62 -17.00
CA LEU A 77 -11.18 -2.67 -16.96
C LEU A 77 -11.36 -2.00 -18.32
N ARG A 78 -12.41 -2.36 -19.04
CA ARG A 78 -12.82 -1.73 -20.31
C ARG A 78 -13.76 -0.56 -20.05
N LEU A 79 -13.20 0.58 -19.64
CA LEU A 79 -13.99 1.78 -19.32
C LEU A 79 -14.68 2.45 -20.52
N ALA A 80 -14.28 2.15 -21.76
CA ALA A 80 -14.68 2.91 -22.93
C ALA A 80 -15.14 2.04 -24.12
N GLY A 81 -15.78 0.91 -23.82
CA GLY A 81 -16.34 0.00 -24.83
C GLY A 81 -15.32 -1.01 -25.40
N PRO A 82 -15.76 -1.92 -26.30
CA PRO A 82 -14.94 -3.04 -26.77
C PRO A 82 -13.77 -2.64 -27.67
N ASN A 83 -13.77 -1.39 -28.19
CA ASN A 83 -12.81 -0.90 -29.18
C ASN A 83 -11.62 -0.13 -28.59
N LEU A 84 -11.55 0.03 -27.26
CA LEU A 84 -10.44 0.70 -26.59
C LEU A 84 -9.65 -0.28 -25.71
N PRO A 85 -8.32 -0.14 -25.64
CA PRO A 85 -7.48 -1.06 -24.90
C PRO A 85 -7.86 -1.00 -23.44
N ALA A 86 -8.00 -2.17 -22.86
CA ALA A 86 -8.45 -2.28 -21.50
C ALA A 86 -7.34 -1.95 -20.50
N ILE A 87 -7.75 -1.46 -19.33
CA ILE A 87 -6.82 -1.04 -18.30
C ILE A 87 -6.49 -2.25 -17.43
N GLN A 88 -5.24 -2.68 -17.47
CA GLN A 88 -4.75 -3.79 -16.65
C GLN A 88 -4.45 -3.31 -15.22
N TYR A 89 -4.63 -4.19 -14.23
CA TYR A 89 -4.19 -3.90 -12.84
C TYR A 89 -2.69 -3.63 -12.77
N TRP A 90 -1.90 -4.46 -13.46
CA TRP A 90 -0.44 -4.43 -13.50
C TRP A 90 0.07 -3.60 -14.68
N TYR A 91 -0.49 -2.40 -14.89
CA TYR A 91 -0.27 -1.62 -16.10
C TYR A 91 1.22 -1.38 -16.40
N GLY A 92 1.75 -2.05 -17.43
CA GLY A 92 3.16 -1.95 -17.85
C GLY A 92 4.16 -2.67 -16.94
N ILE A 93 3.72 -3.21 -15.80
CA ILE A 93 4.58 -3.91 -14.83
C ILE A 93 4.89 -5.31 -15.34
N ALA A 94 3.87 -6.06 -15.73
CA ALA A 94 4.05 -7.42 -16.22
C ALA A 94 4.84 -7.43 -17.55
N GLU A 95 4.58 -6.45 -18.43
CA GLU A 95 5.33 -6.25 -19.66
C GLU A 95 6.79 -5.91 -19.40
N ALA A 96 7.07 -5.00 -18.46
CA ALA A 96 8.44 -4.62 -18.13
C ALA A 96 9.25 -5.79 -17.53
N LEU A 97 8.64 -6.56 -16.63
CA LEU A 97 9.24 -7.77 -16.06
C LEU A 97 9.56 -8.80 -17.15
N ARG A 98 8.61 -9.07 -18.05
CA ARG A 98 8.82 -9.98 -19.19
C ARG A 98 9.89 -9.46 -20.15
N ALA A 99 9.92 -8.16 -20.42
CA ALA A 99 10.94 -7.54 -21.27
C ALA A 99 12.36 -7.64 -20.67
N LYS A 100 12.46 -7.78 -19.34
CA LYS A 100 13.72 -8.07 -18.65
C LYS A 100 14.04 -9.57 -18.54
N GLY A 101 13.19 -10.44 -19.07
CA GLY A 101 13.41 -11.89 -19.11
C GLY A 101 12.77 -12.66 -17.96
N CYS A 102 11.98 -12.02 -17.09
CA CYS A 102 11.25 -12.73 -16.03
C CYS A 102 10.12 -13.56 -16.63
N GLU A 103 9.94 -14.79 -16.14
CA GLU A 103 8.71 -15.54 -16.38
C GLU A 103 7.60 -15.00 -15.45
N VAL A 104 6.55 -14.43 -16.02
CA VAL A 104 5.48 -13.76 -15.24
C VAL A 104 4.12 -14.40 -15.47
N ILE A 105 3.52 -14.87 -14.38
CA ILE A 105 2.18 -15.42 -14.30
C ILE A 105 1.26 -14.33 -13.71
N THR A 106 0.23 -13.94 -14.44
CA THR A 106 -0.80 -13.03 -13.93
C THR A 106 -2.02 -13.84 -13.55
N ALA A 107 -2.28 -13.97 -12.25
CA ALA A 107 -3.41 -14.72 -11.71
C ALA A 107 -4.57 -13.77 -11.39
N SER A 108 -5.74 -14.08 -11.93
CA SER A 108 -7.00 -13.39 -11.69
C SER A 108 -7.66 -13.93 -10.43
N VAL A 109 -8.19 -13.03 -9.60
CA VAL A 109 -8.98 -13.37 -8.42
C VAL A 109 -10.27 -12.54 -8.39
N PRO A 110 -11.37 -13.03 -7.79
CA PRO A 110 -12.60 -12.26 -7.71
C PRO A 110 -12.39 -10.87 -7.08
N PRO A 111 -12.81 -9.76 -7.71
CA PRO A 111 -12.56 -8.39 -7.24
C PRO A 111 -13.15 -8.11 -5.87
N SER A 112 -14.30 -8.72 -5.57
CA SER A 112 -15.12 -8.49 -4.38
C SER A 112 -15.28 -9.74 -3.50
N GLY A 113 -14.66 -10.88 -3.83
CA GLY A 113 -14.87 -12.11 -3.07
C GLY A 113 -14.18 -12.12 -1.71
N SER A 114 -14.60 -13.02 -0.83
CA SER A 114 -13.90 -13.33 0.43
C SER A 114 -12.45 -13.75 0.19
N ILE A 115 -11.60 -13.60 1.21
CA ILE A 115 -10.19 -14.02 1.17
C ILE A 115 -10.08 -15.50 0.83
N GLU A 116 -10.96 -16.34 1.39
CA GLU A 116 -11.03 -17.76 1.13
C GLU A 116 -11.28 -18.07 -0.36
N ARG A 117 -12.34 -17.49 -0.94
CA ARG A 117 -12.68 -17.69 -2.36
C ARG A 117 -11.60 -17.15 -3.30
N ARG A 118 -11.00 -16.03 -2.94
CA ARG A 118 -9.89 -15.44 -3.70
C ARG A 118 -8.65 -16.31 -3.65
N ALA A 119 -8.33 -16.89 -2.49
CA ALA A 119 -7.22 -17.82 -2.32
C ALA A 119 -7.41 -19.11 -3.14
N GLU A 120 -8.63 -19.65 -3.21
CA GLU A 120 -8.95 -20.80 -4.07
C GLU A 120 -8.70 -20.48 -5.55
N LYS A 121 -9.19 -19.33 -6.03
CA LYS A 121 -8.95 -18.90 -7.42
C LYS A 121 -7.50 -18.59 -7.71
N LEU A 122 -6.76 -18.05 -6.74
CA LEU A 122 -5.33 -17.88 -6.85
C LEU A 122 -4.61 -19.22 -7.02
N ALA A 123 -4.96 -20.22 -6.20
CA ALA A 123 -4.39 -21.57 -6.31
C ALA A 123 -4.67 -22.19 -7.68
N GLU A 124 -5.93 -22.20 -8.12
CA GLU A 124 -6.32 -22.71 -9.44
C GLU A 124 -5.56 -22.01 -10.59
N GLY A 125 -5.41 -20.69 -10.50
CA GLY A 125 -4.68 -19.89 -11.47
C GLY A 125 -3.20 -20.27 -11.56
N ILE A 126 -2.54 -20.43 -10.41
CA ILE A 126 -1.13 -20.82 -10.34
C ILE A 126 -0.93 -22.26 -10.79
N GLU A 127 -1.78 -23.21 -10.40
CA GLU A 127 -1.67 -24.60 -10.85
C GLU A 127 -1.75 -24.72 -12.37
N ARG A 128 -2.71 -24.01 -12.97
CA ARG A 128 -2.94 -24.04 -14.42
C ARG A 128 -1.81 -23.38 -15.21
N LEU A 129 -1.30 -22.24 -14.73
CA LEU A 129 -0.32 -21.43 -15.46
C LEU A 129 1.13 -21.74 -15.11
N GLY A 130 1.39 -22.19 -13.88
CA GLY A 130 2.72 -22.44 -13.33
C GLY A 130 3.35 -23.76 -13.78
N ARG A 131 2.57 -24.68 -14.36
CA ARG A 131 3.05 -25.93 -14.97
C ARG A 131 3.99 -26.74 -14.06
N GLY A 132 3.69 -26.77 -12.76
CA GLY A 132 4.46 -27.49 -11.73
C GLY A 132 5.78 -26.83 -11.32
N LYS A 133 6.12 -25.65 -11.83
CA LYS A 133 7.28 -24.88 -11.35
C LYS A 133 7.05 -24.37 -9.94
N SER A 134 8.11 -24.29 -9.15
CA SER A 134 8.09 -23.49 -7.92
C SER A 134 7.96 -22.00 -8.28
N VAL A 135 7.28 -21.19 -7.47
CA VAL A 135 6.93 -19.80 -7.81
C VAL A 135 7.22 -18.81 -6.68
N ASN A 136 7.44 -17.54 -7.05
CA ASN A 136 7.49 -16.39 -6.15
C ASN A 136 6.21 -15.57 -6.31
N ILE A 137 5.47 -15.32 -5.24
CA ILE A 137 4.18 -14.62 -5.30
C ILE A 137 4.36 -13.17 -4.87
N VAL A 138 3.78 -12.24 -5.62
CA VAL A 138 3.56 -10.85 -5.22
C VAL A 138 2.06 -10.60 -5.15
N ALA A 139 1.53 -10.56 -3.92
CA ALA A 139 0.09 -10.55 -3.64
C ALA A 139 -0.19 -10.12 -2.18
N GLY A 140 -1.41 -10.31 -1.69
CA GLY A 140 -1.85 -9.90 -0.36
C GLY A 140 -2.32 -11.04 0.53
N LEU A 141 -3.46 -10.81 1.19
CA LEU A 141 -4.02 -11.70 2.21
C LEU A 141 -4.51 -13.04 1.63
N ASP A 142 -4.99 -13.04 0.39
CA ASP A 142 -5.37 -14.25 -0.36
C ASP A 142 -4.21 -15.22 -0.52
N ALA A 143 -3.01 -14.72 -0.86
CA ALA A 143 -1.82 -15.57 -0.92
C ALA A 143 -1.43 -16.13 0.45
N ARG A 144 -1.52 -15.34 1.53
CA ARG A 144 -1.27 -15.85 2.90
C ARG A 144 -2.25 -16.97 3.26
N TYR A 145 -3.53 -16.80 2.96
CA TYR A 145 -4.53 -17.83 3.20
C TYR A 145 -4.25 -19.07 2.35
N MET A 146 -3.97 -18.91 1.06
CA MET A 146 -3.64 -20.02 0.16
C MET A 146 -2.44 -20.83 0.67
N ILE A 147 -1.35 -20.14 1.02
CA ILE A 147 -0.11 -20.76 1.49
C ILE A 147 -0.32 -21.49 2.81
N SER A 148 -1.01 -20.89 3.77
CA SER A 148 -1.14 -21.43 5.12
C SER A 148 -2.25 -22.49 5.24
N ARG A 149 -3.41 -22.24 4.63
CA ARG A 149 -4.63 -23.04 4.80
C ARG A 149 -4.89 -24.02 3.69
N LEU A 150 -4.74 -23.59 2.44
CA LEU A 150 -5.11 -24.43 1.29
C LEU A 150 -3.98 -25.39 0.93
N GLN A 151 -2.72 -24.96 1.05
CA GLN A 151 -1.52 -25.75 0.75
C GLN A 151 -1.67 -26.60 -0.53
N PRO A 152 -1.96 -25.97 -1.68
CA PRO A 152 -2.22 -26.69 -2.93
C PRO A 152 -1.03 -27.57 -3.31
N SER A 153 -1.27 -28.88 -3.42
CA SER A 153 -0.21 -29.91 -3.57
C SER A 153 0.61 -29.79 -4.86
N LYS A 154 0.07 -29.10 -5.87
CA LYS A 154 0.73 -28.87 -7.17
C LYS A 154 1.44 -27.52 -7.27
N VAL A 155 1.39 -26.70 -6.22
CA VAL A 155 2.04 -25.40 -6.17
C VAL A 155 3.08 -25.39 -5.08
N ARG A 156 4.35 -25.23 -5.47
CA ARG A 156 5.44 -25.00 -4.53
C ARG A 156 5.75 -23.51 -4.47
N VAL A 157 5.33 -22.84 -3.40
CA VAL A 157 5.64 -21.42 -3.18
C VAL A 157 7.01 -21.29 -2.53
N LEU A 158 7.87 -20.43 -3.05
CA LEU A 158 9.19 -20.14 -2.49
C LEU A 158 9.20 -18.85 -1.68
N SER A 159 8.45 -17.85 -2.12
CA SER A 159 8.27 -16.59 -1.39
C SER A 159 6.91 -15.96 -1.59
N LEU A 160 6.51 -15.14 -0.62
CA LEU A 160 5.44 -14.17 -0.73
C LEU A 160 5.99 -12.77 -0.44
N THR A 161 5.88 -11.86 -1.41
CA THR A 161 6.12 -10.42 -1.22
C THR A 161 4.78 -9.70 -1.16
N THR A 162 4.50 -9.02 -0.05
CA THR A 162 3.29 -8.18 0.10
C THR A 162 3.63 -6.70 -0.04
N ILE A 163 2.69 -5.92 -0.59
CA ILE A 163 2.90 -4.50 -0.89
C ILE A 163 1.66 -3.76 -0.39
N ALA A 164 1.84 -2.95 0.65
CA ALA A 164 0.76 -2.22 1.32
C ALA A 164 -0.46 -3.09 1.70
N THR A 165 -0.22 -4.35 2.06
CA THR A 165 -1.28 -5.29 2.46
C THR A 165 -1.72 -5.02 3.89
N PRO A 166 -3.03 -4.92 4.21
CA PRO A 166 -3.49 -4.66 5.57
C PRO A 166 -3.43 -5.91 6.46
N HIS A 167 -2.22 -6.37 6.82
CA HIS A 167 -2.03 -7.59 7.63
C HIS A 167 -2.65 -7.50 9.03
N ARG A 168 -2.82 -6.29 9.56
CA ARG A 168 -3.48 -6.01 10.84
C ARG A 168 -4.82 -5.28 10.64
N GLY A 169 -5.35 -5.31 9.42
CA GLY A 169 -6.56 -4.61 9.02
C GLY A 169 -6.34 -3.13 8.77
N SER A 170 -7.43 -2.40 8.62
CA SER A 170 -7.42 -0.94 8.45
C SER A 170 -8.49 -0.31 9.34
N SER A 171 -8.11 0.71 10.11
CA SER A 171 -9.05 1.51 10.90
C SER A 171 -10.02 2.29 10.00
N PHE A 172 -9.68 2.52 8.73
CA PHE A 172 -10.66 3.00 7.75
C PHE A 172 -11.74 1.95 7.48
N ALA A 173 -11.35 0.67 7.40
CA ALA A 173 -12.32 -0.42 7.30
C ALA A 173 -13.21 -0.50 8.54
N ASP A 174 -12.63 -0.38 9.73
CA ASP A 174 -13.39 -0.32 10.99
C ASP A 174 -14.35 0.88 11.02
N TYR A 175 -13.91 2.05 10.56
CA TYR A 175 -14.72 3.26 10.52
C TYR A 175 -15.93 3.12 9.61
N ILE A 176 -15.72 2.59 8.40
CA ILE A 176 -16.81 2.32 7.45
C ILE A 176 -17.76 1.28 8.05
N PHE A 177 -17.24 0.20 8.64
CA PHE A 177 -18.07 -0.83 9.29
C PHE A 177 -18.90 -0.26 10.46
N LYS A 178 -18.29 0.55 11.35
CA LYS A 178 -18.95 1.19 12.50
C LYS A 178 -20.01 2.22 12.10
N ARG A 179 -19.73 3.06 11.09
CA ARG A 179 -20.72 4.05 10.61
C ARG A 179 -21.93 3.41 9.96
N ILE A 180 -21.73 2.22 9.42
CA ILE A 180 -22.73 1.54 8.63
C ILE A 180 -23.65 0.68 9.53
N GLY A 181 -23.08 -0.04 10.50
CA GLY A 181 -23.82 -0.85 11.48
C GLY A 181 -24.68 -1.98 10.87
N PRO A 182 -25.05 -3.02 11.65
CA PRO A 182 -25.90 -4.11 11.16
C PRO A 182 -27.36 -3.70 10.87
N MET A 183 -27.77 -2.46 11.17
CA MET A 183 -29.16 -2.00 11.12
C MET A 183 -29.55 -1.20 9.85
N ASN A 184 -28.62 -0.88 8.95
CA ASN A 184 -28.90 -0.09 7.72
C ASN A 184 -28.65 -0.86 6.41
N VAL A 185 -28.81 -2.18 6.47
CA VAL A 185 -28.62 -3.18 5.40
C VAL A 185 -29.18 -2.77 4.02
N PRO A 186 -30.37 -2.15 3.87
CA PRO A 186 -30.87 -1.76 2.54
C PRO A 186 -30.14 -0.59 1.88
N LYS A 187 -29.61 0.36 2.67
CA LYS A 187 -28.80 1.48 2.14
C LYS A 187 -27.39 1.02 1.79
N ILE A 188 -26.86 0.04 2.54
CA ILE A 188 -25.63 -0.68 2.24
C ILE A 188 -25.73 -1.35 0.88
N TYR A 189 -26.75 -2.19 0.68
CA TYR A 189 -26.95 -2.87 -0.61
C TYR A 189 -27.14 -1.90 -1.76
N LYS A 190 -27.84 -0.77 -1.60
CA LYS A 190 -27.97 0.22 -2.69
C LYS A 190 -26.67 0.97 -2.99
N ALA A 191 -25.93 1.42 -1.98
CA ALA A 191 -24.68 2.16 -2.18
C ALA A 191 -23.54 1.24 -2.68
N LEU A 192 -23.52 -0.01 -2.22
CA LEU A 192 -22.56 -1.03 -2.63
C LEU A 192 -22.93 -1.64 -4.00
N ASN A 193 -24.21 -1.91 -4.31
CA ASN A 193 -24.61 -2.37 -5.65
C ASN A 193 -24.41 -1.30 -6.73
N TYR A 194 -24.55 0.00 -6.41
CA TYR A 194 -24.24 1.08 -7.35
C TYR A 194 -22.75 1.12 -7.73
N MET A 195 -21.88 0.54 -6.90
CA MET A 195 -20.43 0.46 -7.12
C MET A 195 -19.92 -0.98 -7.26
N ASN A 196 -20.81 -1.97 -7.41
CA ASN A 196 -20.51 -3.40 -7.57
C ASN A 196 -19.66 -4.02 -6.43
N PHE A 197 -19.95 -3.66 -5.17
CA PHE A 197 -19.21 -4.09 -3.98
C PHE A 197 -19.91 -5.21 -3.19
N GLU A 198 -19.15 -6.22 -2.75
CA GLU A 198 -19.60 -7.20 -1.73
C GLU A 198 -19.21 -6.72 -0.33
N THR A 199 -20.14 -6.83 0.62
CA THR A 199 -19.98 -6.45 2.04
C THR A 199 -18.96 -7.32 2.78
N GLU A 200 -18.77 -8.57 2.32
CA GLU A 200 -17.95 -9.58 2.98
C GLU A 200 -16.45 -9.31 2.82
N ALA A 201 -15.98 -8.93 1.63
CA ALA A 201 -14.56 -8.61 1.44
C ALA A 201 -14.09 -7.46 2.33
N PHE A 202 -14.94 -6.46 2.56
CA PHE A 202 -14.58 -5.30 3.36
C PHE A 202 -14.60 -5.58 4.87
N SER A 203 -15.51 -6.43 5.36
CA SER A 203 -15.51 -6.86 6.77
C SER A 203 -14.25 -7.64 7.12
N GLN A 204 -13.71 -8.40 6.15
CA GLN A 204 -12.46 -9.13 6.31
C GLN A 204 -11.21 -8.23 6.30
N LEU A 205 -11.33 -6.92 6.01
CA LEU A 205 -10.23 -5.95 6.12
C LEU A 205 -10.23 -5.19 7.45
N THR A 206 -11.18 -5.46 8.34
CA THR A 206 -11.24 -4.83 9.67
C THR A 206 -10.10 -5.31 10.57
N THR A 207 -9.70 -4.45 11.51
CA THR A 207 -8.64 -4.79 12.47
C THR A 207 -9.04 -5.95 13.36
N ASP A 208 -10.33 -6.01 13.73
CA ASP A 208 -10.90 -7.07 14.56
C ASP A 208 -10.87 -8.43 13.87
N TYR A 209 -11.32 -8.51 12.60
CA TYR A 209 -11.27 -9.75 11.83
C TYR A 209 -9.82 -10.21 11.64
N MET A 210 -8.91 -9.30 11.32
CA MET A 210 -7.49 -9.63 11.13
C MET A 210 -6.84 -10.18 12.40
N ALA A 211 -7.10 -9.55 13.55
CA ALA A 211 -6.52 -9.96 14.83
C ALA A 211 -7.13 -11.24 15.39
N LYS A 212 -8.46 -11.39 15.33
CA LYS A 212 -9.18 -12.49 16.02
C LYS A 212 -9.48 -13.70 15.14
N SER A 213 -9.51 -13.53 13.83
CA SER A 213 -9.91 -14.59 12.90
C SER A 213 -8.81 -14.92 11.89
N PHE A 214 -8.31 -13.95 11.15
CA PHE A 214 -7.40 -14.23 10.03
C PHE A 214 -6.01 -14.67 10.48
N ASN A 215 -5.28 -13.82 11.21
CA ASN A 215 -3.89 -14.08 11.58
C ASN A 215 -3.71 -15.34 12.45
N PRO A 216 -4.56 -15.64 13.45
CA PRO A 216 -4.44 -16.88 14.21
C PRO A 216 -4.58 -18.15 13.37
N ARG A 217 -5.38 -18.09 12.28
CA ARG A 217 -5.60 -19.22 11.37
C ARG A 217 -4.56 -19.29 10.25
N THR A 218 -3.84 -18.21 9.97
CA THR A 218 -2.92 -18.11 8.83
C THR A 218 -1.46 -17.85 9.27
N PRO A 219 -0.87 -18.76 10.08
CA PRO A 219 0.55 -18.67 10.41
C PRO A 219 1.41 -18.83 9.15
N ASP A 220 2.60 -18.26 9.20
CA ASP A 220 3.59 -18.42 8.15
C ASP A 220 4.05 -19.88 8.06
N VAL A 221 4.43 -20.31 6.85
CA VAL A 221 4.94 -21.65 6.57
C VAL A 221 6.46 -21.56 6.46
N ASP A 222 7.18 -22.34 7.26
CA ASP A 222 8.65 -22.25 7.40
C ASP A 222 9.44 -22.37 6.09
N SER A 223 8.90 -23.09 5.11
CA SER A 223 9.54 -23.29 3.80
C SER A 223 9.38 -22.10 2.83
N VAL A 224 8.59 -21.10 3.21
CA VAL A 224 8.28 -19.91 2.40
C VAL A 224 8.94 -18.67 2.99
N ARG A 225 9.60 -17.87 2.16
CA ARG A 225 10.14 -16.57 2.60
C ARG A 225 9.08 -15.49 2.48
N TYR A 226 8.95 -14.65 3.51
CA TYR A 226 7.96 -13.58 3.54
C TYR A 226 8.66 -12.23 3.52
N TYR A 227 8.30 -11.40 2.55
CA TYR A 227 8.78 -10.03 2.39
C TYR A 227 7.60 -9.07 2.39
N SER A 228 7.81 -7.84 2.83
CA SER A 228 6.78 -6.81 2.73
C SER A 228 7.33 -5.41 2.52
N TYR A 229 6.54 -4.59 1.82
CA TYR A 229 6.76 -3.17 1.64
C TYR A 229 5.53 -2.40 2.11
N GLY A 230 5.76 -1.27 2.77
CA GLY A 230 4.71 -0.30 3.09
C GLY A 230 4.80 0.93 2.20
N ALA A 231 3.82 1.81 2.31
CA ALA A 231 3.83 3.11 1.67
C ALA A 231 3.23 4.16 2.61
N SER A 232 3.68 5.40 2.45
CA SER A 232 3.13 6.55 3.17
C SER A 232 2.89 7.71 2.20
N LEU A 233 1.80 8.44 2.42
CA LEU A 233 1.39 9.55 1.58
C LEU A 233 1.18 10.79 2.45
N ASN A 234 1.60 11.96 1.98
CA ASN A 234 1.15 13.24 2.53
C ASN A 234 0.09 13.86 1.60
N PRO A 235 -1.22 13.60 1.81
CA PRO A 235 -2.24 13.98 0.84
C PRO A 235 -2.49 15.50 0.83
N GLY A 236 -2.36 16.10 -0.35
CA GLY A 236 -2.81 17.47 -0.59
C GLY A 236 -4.33 17.65 -0.40
N LEU A 237 -4.79 18.91 -0.38
CA LEU A 237 -6.19 19.27 -0.12
C LEU A 237 -7.20 18.59 -1.06
N LEU A 238 -6.81 18.37 -2.32
CA LEU A 238 -7.66 17.79 -3.38
C LEU A 238 -7.48 16.27 -3.54
N SER A 239 -6.68 15.61 -2.70
CA SER A 239 -6.46 14.17 -2.80
C SER A 239 -7.72 13.39 -2.43
N ILE A 240 -8.07 12.39 -3.24
CA ILE A 240 -9.17 11.45 -2.96
C ILE A 240 -8.94 10.67 -1.65
N PHE A 241 -7.67 10.47 -1.27
CA PHE A 241 -7.27 9.77 -0.05
C PHE A 241 -7.29 10.65 1.20
N ARG A 242 -7.54 11.95 1.09
CA ARG A 242 -7.44 12.88 2.23
C ARG A 242 -8.29 12.46 3.44
N LYS A 243 -9.53 12.00 3.19
CA LYS A 243 -10.47 11.62 4.27
C LYS A 243 -10.04 10.30 4.93
N SER A 244 -9.79 9.27 4.13
CA SER A 244 -9.38 7.96 4.62
C SER A 244 -8.01 8.02 5.30
N HIS A 245 -7.06 8.76 4.72
CA HIS A 245 -5.75 9.02 5.33
C HIS A 245 -5.89 9.64 6.71
N LYS A 246 -6.69 10.70 6.86
CA LYS A 246 -6.87 11.37 8.16
C LYS A 246 -7.45 10.43 9.22
N ILE A 247 -8.39 9.56 8.82
CA ILE A 247 -8.97 8.56 9.73
C ILE A 247 -7.89 7.61 10.22
N ILE A 248 -7.11 7.04 9.29
CA ILE A 248 -6.04 6.09 9.60
C ILE A 248 -4.94 6.76 10.41
N GLU A 249 -4.50 7.96 10.01
CA GLU A 249 -3.46 8.73 10.70
C GLU A 249 -3.79 9.01 12.16
N THR A 250 -5.07 9.24 12.46
CA THR A 250 -5.52 9.49 13.85
C THR A 250 -5.39 8.23 14.73
N VAL A 251 -5.45 7.03 14.16
CA VAL A 251 -5.52 5.76 14.89
C VAL A 251 -4.22 4.96 14.80
N GLU A 252 -3.65 4.85 13.60
CA GLU A 252 -2.54 3.97 13.24
C GLU A 252 -1.28 4.73 12.76
N GLY A 253 -1.38 6.05 12.52
CA GLY A 253 -0.24 6.87 12.08
C GLY A 253 -0.01 6.86 10.55
N ALA A 254 1.27 6.91 10.13
CA ALA A 254 1.65 7.04 8.73
C ALA A 254 0.98 5.97 7.85
N ASN A 255 0.42 6.39 6.72
CA ASN A 255 -0.38 5.50 5.85
C ASN A 255 -0.40 5.99 4.40
N ASP A 256 -0.78 5.10 3.48
CA ASP A 256 -0.83 5.37 2.04
C ASP A 256 -2.20 5.89 1.54
N GLY A 257 -3.11 6.18 2.48
CA GLY A 257 -4.49 6.53 2.23
C GLY A 257 -5.50 5.41 2.49
N LEU A 258 -5.11 4.15 2.59
CA LEU A 258 -5.99 3.01 2.85
C LEU A 258 -5.43 2.04 3.90
N VAL A 259 -4.10 1.90 3.98
CA VAL A 259 -3.41 0.97 4.86
C VAL A 259 -2.28 1.71 5.58
N SER A 260 -2.19 1.48 6.89
CA SER A 260 -1.10 2.03 7.70
C SER A 260 0.22 1.31 7.42
N VAL A 261 1.34 2.03 7.60
CA VAL A 261 2.67 1.45 7.51
C VAL A 261 2.81 0.27 8.47
N GLU A 262 2.31 0.40 9.70
CA GLU A 262 2.38 -0.67 10.69
C GLU A 262 1.54 -1.90 10.31
N SER A 263 0.34 -1.70 9.74
CA SER A 263 -0.46 -2.81 9.24
C SER A 263 0.17 -3.50 8.02
N SER A 264 0.97 -2.78 7.22
CA SER A 264 1.65 -3.32 6.05
C SER A 264 2.84 -4.25 6.36
N ARG A 265 3.41 -4.18 7.56
CA ARG A 265 4.62 -4.93 7.94
C ARG A 265 4.33 -6.42 8.13
N TRP A 266 5.03 -7.28 7.42
CA TRP A 266 4.97 -8.75 7.55
C TRP A 266 6.28 -9.43 7.12
N GLY A 267 6.67 -10.52 7.80
CA GLY A 267 7.95 -11.18 7.51
C GLY A 267 9.14 -10.23 7.59
N GLN A 268 10.08 -10.35 6.64
CA GLN A 268 11.17 -9.40 6.49
C GLN A 268 10.68 -8.12 5.80
N TYR A 269 10.46 -7.07 6.61
CA TYR A 269 10.08 -5.76 6.11
C TYR A 269 11.23 -5.12 5.33
N LYS A 270 10.98 -4.77 4.07
CA LYS A 270 11.96 -4.21 3.14
C LYS A 270 11.95 -2.69 3.09
N GLY A 271 10.93 -2.02 3.63
CA GLY A 271 10.90 -0.56 3.74
C GLY A 271 9.54 0.09 3.48
N THR A 272 9.47 1.39 3.70
CA THR A 272 8.29 2.24 3.45
C THR A 272 8.56 3.19 2.29
N LEU A 273 7.76 3.11 1.23
CA LEU A 273 7.80 4.00 0.08
C LEU A 273 7.22 5.38 0.45
N GLU A 274 8.05 6.43 0.43
CA GLU A 274 7.64 7.75 0.87
C GLU A 274 6.92 8.54 -0.24
N ASN A 275 5.85 9.25 0.12
CA ASN A 275 5.02 10.05 -0.78
C ASN A 275 4.37 9.21 -1.90
N VAL A 276 4.05 7.96 -1.58
CA VAL A 276 3.41 6.98 -2.45
C VAL A 276 2.02 6.64 -1.90
N SER A 277 0.99 6.89 -2.68
CA SER A 277 -0.38 6.49 -2.35
C SER A 277 -0.66 5.03 -2.73
N HIS A 278 -1.74 4.46 -2.18
CA HIS A 278 -2.14 3.09 -2.51
C HIS A 278 -2.33 2.84 -4.02
N LEU A 279 -2.78 3.85 -4.79
CA LEU A 279 -2.93 3.76 -6.26
C LEU A 279 -1.63 3.97 -7.04
N ASP A 280 -0.63 4.64 -6.44
CA ASP A 280 0.68 4.83 -7.07
C ASP A 280 1.42 3.49 -7.20
N LEU A 281 1.23 2.58 -6.23
CA LEU A 281 1.83 1.24 -6.18
C LEU A 281 1.49 0.39 -7.41
N ILE A 282 0.30 0.56 -7.97
CA ILE A 282 -0.17 -0.19 -9.15
C ILE A 282 -0.14 0.64 -10.44
N ASN A 283 0.62 1.75 -10.46
CA ASN A 283 0.82 2.60 -11.64
C ASN A 283 -0.44 3.35 -12.15
N TRP A 284 -1.49 3.51 -11.33
CA TRP A 284 -2.79 4.01 -11.80
C TRP A 284 -2.93 5.54 -11.83
N THR A 285 -2.24 6.26 -10.95
CA THR A 285 -2.23 7.73 -10.94
C THR A 285 -1.42 8.33 -12.09
N ASN A 286 -0.65 7.50 -12.82
CA ASN A 286 0.50 7.98 -13.55
C ASN A 286 0.16 8.75 -14.82
N ARG A 287 -0.97 8.57 -15.50
CA ARG A 287 -1.17 9.19 -16.83
C ARG A 287 -1.47 10.70 -16.80
N LEU A 288 -2.42 11.15 -15.98
CA LEU A 288 -2.77 12.58 -15.84
C LEU A 288 -1.71 13.35 -15.03
N ARG A 289 -1.15 12.68 -14.01
CA ARG A 289 -0.08 13.20 -13.15
C ARG A 289 1.24 13.34 -13.93
N TRP A 290 1.55 12.41 -14.84
CA TRP A 290 2.70 12.50 -15.75
C TRP A 290 2.62 13.72 -16.68
N TYR A 291 1.46 13.95 -17.29
CA TYR A 291 1.23 15.12 -18.14
C TYR A 291 1.42 16.43 -17.35
N MET A 292 0.83 16.52 -16.15
CA MET A 292 0.96 17.69 -15.28
C MET A 292 2.39 17.89 -14.72
N TRP A 293 3.14 16.82 -14.49
CA TRP A 293 4.53 16.90 -14.00
C TRP A 293 5.54 17.25 -15.08
N ALA A 294 5.35 16.74 -16.30
CA ALA A 294 6.14 17.17 -17.46
C ALA A 294 6.03 18.68 -17.69
N LEU A 295 4.85 19.26 -17.40
CA LEU A 295 4.60 20.70 -17.48
C LEU A 295 5.14 21.51 -16.29
N THR A 296 5.28 20.92 -15.11
CA THR A 296 5.61 21.65 -13.86
C THR A 296 7.04 21.43 -13.37
N GLY A 297 7.84 20.61 -14.05
CA GLY A 297 9.26 20.37 -13.72
C GLY A 297 9.50 19.66 -12.38
N ARG A 298 8.47 19.06 -11.77
CA ARG A 298 8.61 18.34 -10.49
C ARG A 298 9.33 17.01 -10.70
N LYS A 299 10.35 16.73 -9.88
CA LYS A 299 11.07 15.45 -9.87
C LYS A 299 10.15 14.31 -9.42
N ARG A 300 10.32 13.15 -10.04
CA ARG A 300 9.65 11.90 -9.67
C ARG A 300 10.34 11.32 -8.45
N ASN A 301 9.57 10.91 -7.46
CA ASN A 301 10.09 10.19 -6.28
C ASN A 301 9.83 8.67 -6.38
N PHE A 302 8.88 8.23 -7.21
CA PHE A 302 8.52 6.82 -7.35
C PHE A 302 8.09 6.45 -8.76
N ASN A 303 8.54 5.28 -9.23
CA ASN A 303 8.17 4.64 -10.47
C ASN A 303 7.85 3.17 -10.18
N ALA A 304 6.57 2.81 -10.31
CA ALA A 304 6.11 1.44 -10.04
C ALA A 304 6.87 0.39 -10.88
N ILE A 305 7.20 0.68 -12.15
CA ILE A 305 7.97 -0.26 -12.98
C ILE A 305 9.35 -0.49 -12.37
N ALA A 306 10.05 0.58 -11.97
CA ALA A 306 11.37 0.45 -11.35
C ALA A 306 11.31 -0.36 -10.04
N PHE A 307 10.25 -0.17 -9.25
CA PHE A 307 10.01 -0.90 -8.02
C PHE A 307 9.77 -2.40 -8.24
N TYR A 308 8.91 -2.79 -9.20
CA TYR A 308 8.68 -4.21 -9.48
C TYR A 308 9.90 -4.90 -10.11
N LEU A 309 10.67 -4.19 -10.93
CA LEU A 309 11.96 -4.69 -11.41
C LEU A 309 12.95 -4.90 -10.25
N ASP A 310 12.93 -4.03 -9.24
CA ASP A 310 13.76 -4.19 -8.06
C ASP A 310 13.33 -5.37 -7.19
N ILE A 311 12.03 -5.65 -7.07
CA ILE A 311 11.54 -6.87 -6.43
C ILE A 311 12.07 -8.11 -7.17
N ALA A 312 12.06 -8.12 -8.50
CA ALA A 312 12.61 -9.24 -9.27
C ALA A 312 14.12 -9.43 -9.02
N ASP A 313 14.89 -8.34 -8.99
CA ASP A 313 16.32 -8.34 -8.67
C ASP A 313 16.60 -8.82 -7.25
N MET A 314 15.79 -8.41 -6.28
CA MET A 314 15.85 -8.90 -4.90
C MET A 314 15.59 -10.40 -4.83
N LEU A 315 14.55 -10.91 -5.50
CA LEU A 315 14.26 -12.35 -5.56
C LEU A 315 15.43 -13.13 -6.19
N ALA A 316 16.02 -12.61 -7.27
CA ALA A 316 17.18 -13.24 -7.91
C ALA A 316 18.37 -13.37 -6.95
N LYS A 317 18.69 -12.30 -6.21
CA LYS A 317 19.80 -12.27 -5.23
C LYS A 317 19.57 -13.20 -4.05
N GLU A 318 18.31 -13.39 -3.66
CA GLU A 318 17.88 -14.35 -2.65
C GLU A 318 17.91 -15.81 -3.15
N ARG A 319 18.28 -16.02 -4.42
CA ARG A 319 18.30 -17.30 -5.14
C ARG A 319 16.91 -17.94 -5.22
N LEU A 320 15.91 -17.08 -5.40
CA LEU A 320 14.51 -17.43 -5.60
C LEU A 320 14.11 -17.33 -7.06
#